data_AF-A0A369JKH4-F1
#
_entry.id   AF-A0A369JKH4-F1
#
_cell.length_a   1.000
_cell.length_b   1.000
_cell.length_c   1.000
_cell.angle_alpha   90.00
_cell.angle_beta   90.00
_cell.angle_gamma   90.00
#
_symmetry.space_group_name_H-M   'P 1'
#
loop_
_entity.id
_entity.type
_entity.pdbx_description
1 polymer ?
#
loop_
_entity_poly.entity_id
_entity_poly.type
_entity_poly.pdbx_seq_one_letter_code
_entity_poly.pdbx_strand_id
1 'polypeptide(L)'
;MSTKQLLTIASQSSPTHPPILSTGKITYDNFKNFEYMCLRFFSHKGVAPTDCVSRIIYNFKETLVQDWLDADFIKFSALTFPDFISEFKKKWLPRHWLDDIVDRVINPQGDRPFWTWVIDVKKCNILLKGKKHYVDPKDLKDHLAAHFDRSLWDAYRNMDNFSTLEKMLDLDDWVEQVRIINEKQHSRQENSSKNYIDKLIAQSIAANLPLANNIANTMPSSSSTSTTSSSCPPASNFNTTPRPFATTPRHIPKLTDDKKSLLASHGRCYKCRLFYVSHYADSCTILHPISEAVANLMPANAAIATAAFDKRTPTIIAVVFGHEPASFTNEDYFFEELSSDQEETSDRES
;
A
#
# COMPACT_ATOMS: atom_id res chain seq x y z
N MET A 1 8.57 -5.47 -20.85
CA MET A 1 7.35 -5.17 -20.06
C MET A 1 7.41 -6.03 -18.81
N SER A 2 7.24 -5.47 -17.61
CA SER A 2 7.25 -6.29 -16.38
C SER A 2 5.89 -6.95 -16.19
N THR A 3 5.78 -8.24 -16.54
CA THR A 3 4.63 -9.07 -16.21
C THR A 3 4.63 -9.36 -14.72
N LYS A 4 3.73 -8.71 -13.96
CA LYS A 4 3.58 -8.90 -12.51
C LYS A 4 3.27 -10.37 -12.20
N GLN A 5 4.30 -11.11 -11.79
CA GLN A 5 4.24 -12.56 -11.64
C GLN A 5 3.28 -12.94 -10.52
N LEU A 6 2.22 -13.68 -10.84
CA LEU A 6 1.24 -14.13 -9.86
C LEU A 6 1.91 -15.03 -8.81
N LEU A 7 1.65 -14.78 -7.54
CA LEU A 7 2.07 -15.64 -6.45
C LEU A 7 1.11 -16.82 -6.30
N THR A 8 1.67 -18.00 -6.07
CA THR A 8 0.91 -19.21 -5.74
C THR A 8 0.10 -19.03 -4.45
N ILE A 9 -1.16 -19.47 -4.44
CA ILE A 9 -2.05 -19.44 -3.27
C ILE A 9 -2.36 -20.88 -2.83
N ALA A 10 -2.19 -21.15 -1.53
CA ALA A 10 -2.67 -22.37 -0.88
C ALA A 10 -4.13 -22.20 -0.43
N SER A 11 -5.00 -23.15 -0.76
CA SER A 11 -6.45 -23.04 -0.52
C SER A 11 -7.06 -24.38 -0.11
N GLN A 12 -8.13 -24.35 0.69
CA GLN A 12 -8.85 -25.54 1.16
C GLN A 12 -10.32 -25.17 1.41
N SER A 13 -11.27 -25.91 0.83
CA SER A 13 -12.71 -25.63 0.98
C SER A 13 -13.29 -26.06 2.34
N SER A 14 -12.73 -27.11 2.92
CA SER A 14 -13.09 -27.66 4.23
C SER A 14 -11.92 -28.53 4.73
N PRO A 15 -11.70 -28.69 6.05
CA PRO A 15 -10.67 -29.57 6.59
C PRO A 15 -10.75 -31.04 6.12
N THR A 16 -11.92 -31.46 5.61
CA THR A 16 -12.17 -32.79 5.05
C THR A 16 -11.81 -32.93 3.56
N HIS A 17 -11.42 -31.86 2.88
CA HIS A 17 -10.94 -31.87 1.49
C HIS A 17 -9.43 -31.65 1.45
N PRO A 18 -8.70 -32.26 0.51
CA PRO A 18 -7.27 -31.99 0.35
C PRO A 18 -7.08 -30.52 -0.06
N PRO A 19 -6.00 -29.86 0.41
CA PRO A 19 -5.68 -28.51 -0.04
C PRO A 19 -5.21 -28.50 -1.49
N ILE A 20 -5.39 -27.36 -2.15
CA ILE A 20 -4.98 -27.08 -3.52
C ILE A 20 -3.94 -25.95 -3.51
N LEU A 21 -2.86 -26.15 -4.27
CA LEU A 21 -1.83 -25.15 -4.52
C LEU A 21 -2.03 -24.57 -5.93
N SER A 22 -2.33 -23.27 -6.04
CA SER A 22 -2.60 -22.63 -7.35
C SER A 22 -1.36 -22.54 -8.24
N THR A 23 -1.59 -22.24 -9.51
CA THR A 23 -0.56 -21.72 -10.42
C THR A 23 0.12 -20.47 -9.85
N GLY A 24 1.36 -20.22 -10.27
CA GLY A 24 2.14 -19.03 -9.91
C GLY A 24 3.55 -19.32 -9.39
N LYS A 25 4.22 -18.27 -8.90
CA LYS A 25 5.51 -18.37 -8.20
C LYS A 25 5.30 -18.95 -6.81
N ILE A 26 5.89 -20.12 -6.57
CA ILE A 26 5.92 -20.77 -5.26
C ILE A 26 6.94 -20.03 -4.37
N THR A 27 6.47 -19.57 -3.21
CA THR A 27 7.31 -19.00 -2.14
C THR A 27 7.34 -19.96 -0.94
N TYR A 28 8.33 -19.82 -0.05
CA TYR A 28 8.38 -20.63 1.16
C TYR A 28 7.09 -20.51 1.97
N ASP A 29 6.64 -19.28 2.21
CA ASP A 29 5.47 -18.98 3.04
C ASP A 29 4.18 -19.62 2.51
N ASN A 30 3.94 -19.52 1.21
CA ASN A 30 2.73 -20.04 0.59
C ASN A 30 2.77 -21.58 0.52
N PHE A 31 3.96 -22.17 0.32
CA PHE A 31 4.15 -23.61 0.41
C PHE A 31 4.05 -24.15 1.85
N LYS A 32 4.52 -23.40 2.85
CA LYS A 32 4.40 -23.77 4.27
C LYS A 32 2.95 -23.71 4.76
N ASN A 33 2.14 -22.79 4.23
CA ASN A 33 0.70 -22.77 4.45
C ASN A 33 0.02 -24.02 3.86
N PHE A 34 0.38 -24.42 2.63
CA PHE A 34 -0.07 -25.68 2.03
C PHE A 34 0.34 -26.90 2.85
N GLU A 35 1.59 -26.97 3.29
CA GLU A 35 2.11 -28.03 4.18
C GLU A 35 1.26 -28.17 5.46
N TYR A 36 0.89 -27.04 6.10
CA TYR A 36 0.00 -27.01 7.25
C TYR A 36 -1.42 -27.49 6.92
N MET A 37 -2.00 -27.07 5.79
CA MET A 37 -3.32 -27.55 5.35
C MET A 37 -3.31 -29.05 5.02
N CYS A 38 -2.20 -29.60 4.51
CA CYS A 38 -2.02 -31.03 4.29
C CYS A 38 -2.05 -31.81 5.61
N LEU A 39 -1.26 -31.39 6.61
CA LEU A 39 -1.27 -31.98 7.94
C LEU A 39 -2.66 -31.95 8.59
N ARG A 40 -3.37 -30.81 8.46
CA ARG A 40 -4.76 -30.66 8.91
C ARG A 40 -5.69 -31.66 8.21
N PHE A 41 -5.59 -31.78 6.89
CA PHE A 41 -6.38 -32.74 6.10
C PHE A 41 -6.12 -34.18 6.51
N PHE A 42 -4.85 -34.59 6.63
CA PHE A 42 -4.48 -35.95 7.04
C PHE A 42 -5.06 -36.29 8.42
N SER A 43 -4.94 -35.37 9.38
CA SER A 43 -5.51 -35.52 10.73
C SER A 43 -7.03 -35.63 10.71
N HIS A 44 -7.74 -34.74 9.99
CA HIS A 44 -9.21 -34.76 9.93
C HIS A 44 -9.81 -35.94 9.14
N LYS A 45 -9.02 -36.58 8.27
CA LYS A 45 -9.45 -37.75 7.48
C LYS A 45 -8.93 -39.09 7.98
N GLY A 46 -8.00 -39.12 8.94
CA GLY A 46 -7.36 -40.36 9.39
C GLY A 46 -6.53 -41.01 8.29
N VAL A 47 -5.82 -40.21 7.48
CA VAL A 47 -5.00 -40.71 6.37
C VAL A 47 -3.78 -41.45 6.92
N ALA A 48 -3.52 -42.66 6.43
CA ALA A 48 -2.34 -43.45 6.81
C ALA A 48 -1.04 -42.71 6.38
N PRO A 49 0.05 -42.77 7.16
CA PRO A 49 1.30 -42.06 6.82
C PRO A 49 1.88 -42.41 5.44
N THR A 50 1.64 -43.63 4.94
CA THR A 50 1.99 -44.12 3.61
C THR A 50 1.16 -43.48 2.49
N ASP A 51 -0.09 -43.12 2.78
CA ASP A 51 -1.05 -42.58 1.82
C ASP A 51 -0.95 -41.06 1.70
N CYS A 52 -0.31 -40.37 2.66
CA CYS A 52 -0.31 -38.92 2.75
C CYS A 52 0.09 -38.23 1.43
N VAL A 53 1.16 -38.68 0.77
CA VAL A 53 1.62 -38.07 -0.49
C VAL A 53 0.69 -38.36 -1.65
N SER A 54 0.27 -39.62 -1.85
CA SER A 54 -0.63 -40.01 -2.94
C SER A 54 -2.01 -39.36 -2.85
N ARG A 55 -2.47 -38.97 -1.65
CA ARG A 55 -3.71 -38.20 -1.44
C ARG A 55 -3.60 -36.71 -1.82
N ILE A 56 -2.40 -36.14 -1.90
CA ILE A 56 -2.20 -34.71 -2.22
C ILE A 56 -1.59 -34.46 -3.60
N ILE A 57 -0.92 -35.44 -4.22
CA ILE A 57 -0.07 -35.28 -5.41
C ILE A 57 -0.77 -34.69 -6.65
N TYR A 58 -2.10 -34.78 -6.77
CA TYR A 58 -2.90 -34.22 -7.87
C TYR A 58 -3.50 -32.82 -7.59
N ASN A 59 -3.12 -32.18 -6.48
CA ASN A 59 -3.71 -30.91 -6.05
C ASN A 59 -2.81 -29.69 -6.31
N PHE A 60 -1.66 -29.85 -6.96
CA PHE A 60 -0.93 -28.74 -7.55
C PHE A 60 -1.59 -28.35 -8.87
N LYS A 61 -1.73 -27.05 -9.15
CA LYS A 61 -2.34 -26.55 -10.39
C LYS A 61 -1.32 -25.98 -11.38
N GLU A 62 -0.06 -25.85 -10.97
CA GLU A 62 1.04 -25.47 -11.84
C GLU A 62 1.45 -26.68 -12.71
N THR A 63 1.29 -26.57 -14.03
CA THR A 63 1.45 -27.71 -14.95
C THR A 63 2.85 -28.32 -14.84
N LEU A 64 3.89 -27.49 -14.79
CA LEU A 64 5.29 -27.95 -14.66
C LEU A 64 5.55 -28.71 -13.35
N VAL A 65 4.76 -28.45 -12.30
CA VAL A 65 4.83 -29.21 -11.05
C VAL A 65 4.14 -30.57 -11.22
N GLN A 66 2.98 -30.61 -11.88
CA GLN A 66 2.30 -31.87 -12.19
C GLN A 66 3.14 -32.75 -13.13
N ASP A 67 3.67 -32.21 -14.23
CA ASP A 67 4.50 -32.95 -15.19
C ASP A 67 5.71 -33.63 -14.49
N TRP A 68 6.33 -32.92 -13.54
CA TRP A 68 7.43 -33.45 -12.73
C TRP A 68 6.98 -34.52 -11.72
N LEU A 69 5.80 -34.35 -11.11
CA LEU A 69 5.25 -35.32 -10.15
C LEU A 69 4.76 -36.60 -10.84
N ASP A 70 4.13 -36.48 -12.01
CA ASP A 70 3.57 -37.60 -12.76
C ASP A 70 4.67 -38.43 -13.44
N ALA A 71 5.75 -37.80 -13.92
CA ALA A 71 6.91 -38.51 -14.48
C ALA A 71 7.61 -39.46 -13.48
N ASP A 72 7.58 -39.12 -12.19
CA ASP A 72 8.23 -39.85 -11.09
C ASP A 72 7.18 -40.39 -10.06
N PHE A 73 5.91 -40.55 -10.47
CA PHE A 73 4.77 -40.76 -9.56
C PHE A 73 4.99 -41.88 -8.53
N ILE A 74 5.49 -43.05 -8.97
CA ILE A 74 5.70 -44.22 -8.11
C ILE A 74 6.74 -43.92 -7.02
N LYS A 75 7.79 -43.16 -7.35
CA LYS A 75 8.82 -42.72 -6.40
C LYS A 75 8.24 -41.73 -5.40
N PHE A 76 7.51 -40.70 -5.84
CA PHE A 76 6.96 -39.69 -4.92
C PHE A 76 5.84 -40.24 -4.03
N SER A 77 4.94 -41.06 -4.57
CA SER A 77 3.85 -41.67 -3.80
C SER A 77 4.32 -42.68 -2.74
N ALA A 78 5.55 -43.19 -2.84
CA ALA A 78 6.18 -44.05 -1.84
C ALA A 78 6.97 -43.31 -0.75
N LEU A 79 7.16 -41.98 -0.87
CA LEU A 79 7.85 -41.18 0.14
C LEU A 79 6.98 -40.94 1.37
N THR A 80 7.60 -40.75 2.53
CA THR A 80 6.90 -40.13 3.66
C THR A 80 6.61 -38.66 3.34
N PHE A 81 5.57 -38.09 3.95
CA PHE A 81 5.24 -36.68 3.73
C PHE A 81 6.40 -35.70 4.06
N PRO A 82 7.17 -35.86 5.16
CA PRO A 82 8.40 -35.09 5.37
C PRO A 82 9.45 -35.18 4.26
N ASP A 83 9.68 -36.37 3.71
CA ASP A 83 10.68 -36.57 2.64
C ASP A 83 10.23 -35.93 1.33
N PHE A 84 8.95 -36.12 0.97
CA PHE A 84 8.32 -35.47 -0.17
C PHE A 84 8.40 -33.94 -0.08
N ILE A 85 8.06 -33.37 1.08
CA ILE A 85 8.15 -31.94 1.35
C ILE A 85 9.61 -31.43 1.23
N SER A 86 10.60 -32.27 1.53
CA SER A 86 12.02 -31.91 1.45
C SER A 86 12.54 -31.92 0.00
N GLU A 87 12.23 -32.96 -0.79
CA GLU A 87 12.53 -33.00 -2.23
C GLU A 87 11.78 -31.89 -3.00
N PHE A 88 10.52 -31.62 -2.67
CA PHE A 88 9.76 -30.52 -3.27
C PHE A 88 10.43 -29.16 -3.01
N LYS A 89 10.80 -28.86 -1.77
CA LYS A 89 11.48 -27.60 -1.41
C LYS A 89 12.82 -27.43 -2.15
N LYS A 90 13.58 -28.52 -2.27
CA LYS A 90 14.85 -28.59 -2.99
C LYS A 90 14.71 -28.37 -4.51
N LYS A 91 13.55 -28.71 -5.10
CA LYS A 91 13.28 -28.58 -6.54
C LYS A 91 12.59 -27.25 -6.92
N TRP A 92 11.69 -26.74 -6.08
CA TRP A 92 10.72 -25.69 -6.47
C TRP A 92 10.83 -24.36 -5.71
N LEU A 93 11.59 -24.27 -4.62
CA LEU A 93 11.88 -22.99 -4.00
C LEU A 93 13.12 -22.33 -4.65
N PRO A 94 13.20 -20.98 -4.68
CA PRO A 94 14.39 -20.27 -5.14
C PRO A 94 15.66 -20.75 -4.42
N ARG A 95 16.82 -20.80 -5.11
CA ARG A 95 18.09 -21.33 -4.57
C ARG A 95 18.46 -20.78 -3.18
N HIS A 96 18.07 -19.52 -2.92
CA HIS A 96 18.39 -18.75 -1.70
C HIS A 96 17.18 -18.56 -0.77
N TRP A 97 16.14 -19.40 -0.87
CA TRP A 97 14.91 -19.29 -0.04
C TRP A 97 15.15 -19.33 1.47
N LEU A 98 16.25 -19.94 1.91
CA LEU A 98 16.64 -19.98 3.32
C LEU A 98 17.32 -18.67 3.74
N ASP A 99 18.06 -18.03 2.83
CA ASP A 99 18.69 -16.74 3.04
C ASP A 99 17.58 -15.66 3.16
N ASP A 100 16.53 -15.72 2.33
CA ASP A 100 15.28 -14.92 2.47
C ASP A 100 14.59 -15.04 3.86
N ILE A 101 14.88 -16.10 4.62
CA ILE A 101 14.35 -16.35 5.97
C ILE A 101 15.31 -15.86 7.05
N VAL A 102 16.62 -16.07 6.86
CA VAL A 102 17.67 -15.48 7.71
C VAL A 102 17.54 -13.96 7.68
N ASP A 103 17.45 -13.37 6.49
CA ASP A 103 17.24 -11.94 6.28
C ASP A 103 15.99 -11.40 6.99
N ARG A 104 14.91 -12.17 7.08
CA ARG A 104 13.71 -11.75 7.84
C ARG A 104 13.89 -11.80 9.36
N VAL A 105 14.84 -12.59 9.87
CA VAL A 105 15.22 -12.60 11.28
C VAL A 105 16.25 -11.52 11.60
N ILE A 106 17.23 -11.27 10.72
CA ILE A 106 18.35 -10.33 10.97
C ILE A 106 18.12 -8.91 10.46
N ASN A 107 17.18 -8.65 9.54
CA ASN A 107 16.93 -7.28 9.09
C ASN A 107 16.18 -6.46 10.17
N PRO A 108 16.55 -5.18 10.36
CA PRO A 108 15.89 -4.31 11.33
C PRO A 108 14.41 -4.12 11.00
N GLN A 109 13.66 -3.61 11.98
CA GLN A 109 12.24 -3.28 11.83
C GLN A 109 11.98 -2.44 10.56
N GLY A 110 12.74 -1.35 10.38
CA GLY A 110 12.49 -0.38 9.32
C GLY A 110 11.14 0.31 9.48
N ASP A 111 10.50 0.71 8.38
CA ASP A 111 9.17 1.35 8.39
C ASP A 111 8.01 0.39 8.73
N ARG A 112 8.29 -0.86 9.12
CA ARG A 112 7.28 -1.86 9.46
C ARG A 112 6.69 -1.60 10.85
N PRO A 113 5.36 -1.74 11.05
CA PRO A 113 4.78 -1.73 12.39
C PRO A 113 5.42 -2.83 13.27
N PHE A 114 5.92 -2.43 14.44
CA PHE A 114 6.68 -3.29 15.36
C PHE A 114 6.06 -4.68 15.56
N TRP A 115 4.76 -4.75 15.87
CA TRP A 115 4.05 -6.02 16.10
C TRP A 115 4.08 -6.97 14.89
N THR A 116 3.87 -6.45 13.67
CA THR A 116 3.92 -7.22 12.43
C THR A 116 5.34 -7.75 12.17
N TRP A 117 6.36 -6.94 12.46
CA TRP A 117 7.76 -7.35 12.35
C TRP A 117 8.13 -8.42 13.38
N VAL A 118 7.76 -8.26 14.66
CA VAL A 118 8.00 -9.26 15.72
C VAL A 118 7.34 -10.59 15.39
N ILE A 119 6.13 -10.59 14.83
CA ILE A 119 5.47 -11.82 14.35
C ILE A 119 6.29 -12.49 13.24
N ASP A 120 6.75 -11.73 12.23
CA ASP A 120 7.52 -12.30 11.12
C ASP A 120 8.90 -12.82 11.56
N VAL A 121 9.57 -12.13 12.49
CA VAL A 121 10.82 -12.59 13.14
C VAL A 121 10.57 -13.88 13.93
N LYS A 122 9.57 -13.91 14.84
CA LYS A 122 9.22 -15.11 15.62
C LYS A 122 8.90 -16.30 14.72
N LYS A 123 8.09 -16.07 13.68
CA LYS A 123 7.70 -17.04 12.66
C LYS A 123 8.91 -17.57 11.90
N CYS A 124 9.77 -16.70 11.36
CA CYS A 124 10.94 -17.09 10.58
C CYS A 124 11.99 -17.80 11.44
N ASN A 125 12.22 -17.36 12.68
CA ASN A 125 13.14 -17.97 13.62
C ASN A 125 12.76 -19.44 13.94
N ILE A 126 11.47 -19.76 14.08
CA ILE A 126 11.00 -21.16 14.25
C ILE A 126 11.46 -22.04 13.08
N LEU A 127 11.56 -21.51 11.86
CA LEU A 127 12.01 -22.23 10.67
C LEU A 127 13.52 -22.47 10.67
N LEU A 128 14.28 -21.60 11.35
CA LEU A 128 15.73 -21.73 11.54
C LEU A 128 16.12 -22.68 12.68
N LYS A 129 15.17 -23.17 13.49
CA LYS A 129 15.47 -24.11 14.59
C LYS A 129 16.32 -25.30 14.11
N GLY A 130 17.45 -25.53 14.78
CA GLY A 130 18.44 -26.54 14.41
C GLY A 130 19.37 -26.17 13.25
N LYS A 131 19.39 -24.89 12.82
CA LYS A 131 20.27 -24.35 11.77
C LYS A 131 21.09 -23.17 12.32
N LYS A 132 22.06 -22.72 11.52
CA LYS A 132 22.76 -21.44 11.71
C LYS A 132 21.73 -20.29 11.72
N HIS A 133 22.01 -19.23 12.48
CA HIS A 133 21.17 -18.04 12.64
C HIS A 133 19.81 -18.27 13.34
N TYR A 134 19.63 -19.42 14.01
CA TYR A 134 18.57 -19.57 15.01
C TYR A 134 18.88 -18.69 16.23
N VAL A 135 17.90 -17.91 16.67
CA VAL A 135 17.94 -17.13 17.91
C VAL A 135 17.21 -17.92 19.01
N ASP A 136 17.88 -18.19 20.13
CA ASP A 136 17.26 -18.88 21.26
C ASP A 136 16.13 -18.01 21.86
N PRO A 137 14.99 -18.57 22.30
CA PRO A 137 13.92 -17.81 22.94
C PRO A 137 14.36 -16.92 24.10
N LYS A 138 15.44 -17.27 24.83
CA LYS A 138 16.01 -16.43 25.90
C LYS A 138 16.72 -15.17 25.36
N ASP A 139 17.37 -15.28 24.19
CA ASP A 139 18.18 -14.23 23.56
C ASP A 139 17.32 -13.36 22.62
N LEU A 140 16.09 -13.80 22.34
CA LEU A 140 15.17 -13.17 21.38
C LEU A 140 14.71 -11.77 21.80
N LYS A 141 14.72 -11.46 23.10
CA LYS A 141 14.48 -10.09 23.60
C LYS A 141 15.58 -9.14 23.11
N ASP A 142 16.82 -9.49 23.38
CA ASP A 142 18.00 -8.66 23.08
C ASP A 142 18.22 -8.55 21.57
N HIS A 143 17.96 -9.65 20.84
CA HIS A 143 17.91 -9.66 19.37
C HIS A 143 16.88 -8.69 18.81
N LEU A 144 15.65 -8.68 19.33
CA LEU A 144 14.64 -7.71 18.90
C LEU A 144 15.07 -6.28 19.27
N ALA A 145 15.52 -6.06 20.50
CA ALA A 145 15.97 -4.74 20.99
C ALA A 145 17.08 -4.12 20.12
N ALA A 146 18.09 -4.91 19.74
CA ALA A 146 19.20 -4.47 18.89
C ALA A 146 18.78 -4.16 17.43
N HIS A 147 17.60 -4.61 17.00
CA HIS A 147 17.10 -4.49 15.62
C HIS A 147 15.87 -3.56 15.49
N PHE A 148 15.51 -2.81 16.54
CA PHE A 148 14.52 -1.73 16.45
C PHE A 148 14.94 -0.69 15.39
N ASP A 149 13.96 0.00 14.80
CA ASP A 149 14.27 1.22 14.05
C ASP A 149 14.80 2.31 15.01
N ARG A 150 15.52 3.30 14.47
CA ARG A 150 16.19 4.29 15.30
C ARG A 150 15.23 5.15 16.14
N SER A 151 14.02 5.39 15.63
CA SER A 151 13.02 6.22 16.29
C SER A 151 12.26 5.47 17.39
N LEU A 152 12.01 4.16 17.25
CA LEU A 152 11.56 3.31 18.35
C LEU A 152 12.67 3.14 19.40
N TRP A 153 13.93 2.95 19.00
CA TRP A 153 15.06 2.80 19.94
C TRP A 153 15.27 4.04 20.80
N ASP A 154 15.18 5.23 20.22
CA ASP A 154 15.26 6.49 20.96
C ASP A 154 13.98 6.77 21.77
N ALA A 155 12.80 6.26 21.38
CA ALA A 155 11.60 6.32 22.22
C ALA A 155 11.68 5.36 23.44
N TYR A 156 12.11 4.11 23.22
CA TYR A 156 12.23 3.05 24.22
C TYR A 156 13.17 3.43 25.37
N ARG A 157 14.36 3.96 25.04
CA ARG A 157 15.37 4.36 26.04
C ARG A 157 15.01 5.61 26.84
N ASN A 158 14.11 6.44 26.34
CA ASN A 158 13.65 7.67 27.01
C ASN A 158 12.34 7.47 27.81
N MET A 159 11.93 6.23 28.07
CA MET A 159 10.78 5.91 28.93
C MET A 159 11.16 5.91 30.42
N ASP A 160 10.34 6.51 31.27
CA ASP A 160 10.55 6.58 32.73
C ASP A 160 10.69 5.19 33.38
N ASN A 161 10.07 4.16 32.79
CA ASN A 161 10.12 2.78 33.24
C ASN A 161 11.17 1.92 32.51
N PHE A 162 12.14 2.50 31.79
CA PHE A 162 13.17 1.76 31.03
C PHE A 162 13.87 0.66 31.86
N SER A 163 14.31 0.96 33.09
CA SER A 163 14.94 -0.05 33.97
C SER A 163 14.00 -1.20 34.38
N THR A 164 12.68 -1.00 34.31
CA THR A 164 11.68 -2.07 34.49
C THR A 164 11.58 -2.90 33.22
N LEU A 165 11.47 -2.27 32.05
CA LEU A 165 11.39 -2.96 30.74
C LEU A 165 12.61 -3.86 30.51
N GLU A 166 13.81 -3.37 30.81
CA GLU A 166 15.05 -4.15 30.73
C GLU A 166 15.03 -5.40 31.65
N LYS A 167 14.37 -5.32 32.80
CA LYS A 167 14.24 -6.43 33.77
C LYS A 167 13.05 -7.36 33.52
N MET A 168 12.18 -7.07 32.55
CA MET A 168 11.09 -7.99 32.19
C MET A 168 11.65 -9.28 31.61
N LEU A 169 11.38 -10.40 32.27
CA LEU A 169 11.75 -11.75 31.84
C LEU A 169 10.71 -12.39 30.91
N ASP A 170 9.44 -11.98 31.03
CA ASP A 170 8.41 -12.40 30.08
C ASP A 170 8.54 -11.61 28.77
N LEU A 171 8.72 -12.34 27.67
CA LEU A 171 8.93 -11.77 26.35
C LEU A 171 7.65 -11.18 25.76
N ASP A 172 6.48 -11.77 26.03
CA ASP A 172 5.22 -11.35 25.42
C ASP A 172 4.66 -10.12 26.13
N ASP A 173 4.77 -10.03 27.46
CA ASP A 173 4.52 -8.78 28.22
C ASP A 173 5.49 -7.65 27.78
N TRP A 174 6.78 -7.95 27.56
CA TRP A 174 7.75 -6.95 27.10
C TRP A 174 7.45 -6.48 25.67
N VAL A 175 7.14 -7.40 24.75
CA VAL A 175 6.68 -7.05 23.39
C VAL A 175 5.41 -6.19 23.45
N GLU A 176 4.47 -6.47 24.34
CA GLU A 176 3.26 -5.63 24.51
C GLU A 176 3.61 -4.21 24.97
N GLN A 177 4.52 -4.04 25.93
CA GLN A 177 4.97 -2.71 26.35
C GLN A 177 5.67 -1.95 25.21
N VAL A 178 6.54 -2.61 24.44
CA VAL A 178 7.21 -1.99 23.28
C VAL A 178 6.22 -1.66 22.16
N ARG A 179 5.19 -2.50 21.94
CA ARG A 179 4.10 -2.23 21.00
C ARG A 179 3.36 -0.94 21.35
N ILE A 180 3.02 -0.73 22.62
CA ILE A 180 2.38 0.49 23.12
C ILE A 180 3.28 1.73 22.90
N ILE A 181 4.59 1.60 23.09
CA ILE A 181 5.57 2.68 22.82
C ILE A 181 5.59 3.01 21.32
N ASN A 182 5.65 2.00 20.45
CA ASN A 182 5.66 2.15 19.00
C ASN A 182 4.38 2.80 18.46
N GLU A 183 3.20 2.31 18.89
CA GLU A 183 1.89 2.86 18.49
C GLU A 183 1.73 4.33 18.94
N LYS A 184 2.18 4.66 20.17
CA LYS A 184 2.22 6.03 20.70
C LYS A 184 3.18 6.94 19.92
N GLN A 185 4.26 6.40 19.37
CA GLN A 185 5.26 7.11 18.58
C GLN A 185 4.77 7.38 17.15
N HIS A 186 4.23 6.37 16.44
CA HIS A 186 3.58 6.59 15.13
C HIS A 186 2.42 7.58 15.23
N SER A 187 1.57 7.46 16.27
CA SER A 187 0.44 8.39 16.48
C SER A 187 0.89 9.85 16.63
N ARG A 188 2.06 10.09 17.26
CA ARG A 188 2.68 11.41 17.36
C ARG A 188 3.24 11.89 16.04
N GLN A 189 3.86 11.01 15.26
CA GLN A 189 4.41 11.33 13.94
C GLN A 189 3.30 11.68 12.93
N GLU A 190 2.22 10.89 12.91
CA GLU A 190 1.04 11.17 12.10
C GLU A 190 0.40 12.52 12.44
N ASN A 191 0.14 12.76 13.73
CA ASN A 191 -0.49 14.00 14.16
C ASN A 191 0.42 15.22 13.91
N SER A 192 1.74 15.08 14.06
CA SER A 192 2.70 16.13 13.69
C SER A 192 2.71 16.40 12.19
N SER A 193 2.61 15.35 11.36
CA SER A 193 2.55 15.47 9.90
C SER A 193 1.26 16.13 9.42
N LYS A 194 0.11 15.74 9.99
CA LYS A 194 -1.21 16.37 9.74
C LYS A 194 -1.17 17.86 10.12
N ASN A 195 -0.75 18.18 11.34
CA ASN A 195 -0.57 19.56 11.82
C ASN A 195 0.41 20.40 10.98
N TYR A 196 1.39 19.78 10.31
CA TYR A 196 2.31 20.47 9.40
C TYR A 196 1.65 20.78 8.06
N ILE A 197 0.96 19.79 7.47
CA ILE A 197 0.19 19.96 6.23
C ILE A 197 -0.91 21.04 6.42
N ASP A 198 -1.65 21.00 7.53
CA ASP A 198 -2.70 21.98 7.85
C ASP A 198 -2.13 23.40 7.95
N LYS A 199 -0.92 23.57 8.49
CA LYS A 199 -0.22 24.87 8.52
C LYS A 199 0.16 25.37 7.13
N LEU A 200 0.65 24.50 6.25
CA LEU A 200 0.96 24.86 4.86
C LEU A 200 -0.31 25.23 4.08
N ILE A 201 -1.41 24.50 4.29
CA ILE A 201 -2.72 24.82 3.70
C ILE A 201 -3.20 26.18 4.22
N ALA A 202 -3.19 26.41 5.53
CA ALA A 202 -3.60 27.69 6.12
C ALA A 202 -2.75 28.88 5.63
N GLN A 203 -1.43 28.71 5.49
CA GLN A 203 -0.54 29.72 4.91
C GLN A 203 -0.86 30.01 3.43
N SER A 204 -1.11 28.97 2.62
CA SER A 204 -1.46 29.17 1.21
C SER A 204 -2.83 29.84 1.02
N ILE A 205 -3.81 29.56 1.89
CA ILE A 205 -5.10 30.27 1.90
C ILE A 205 -4.91 31.73 2.30
N ALA A 206 -4.17 32.00 3.38
CA ALA A 206 -3.92 33.36 3.86
C ALA A 206 -3.18 34.23 2.82
N ALA A 207 -2.21 33.65 2.10
CA ALA A 207 -1.49 34.34 1.02
C ALA A 207 -2.35 34.65 -0.22
N ASN A 208 -3.49 33.96 -0.41
CA ASN A 208 -4.40 34.15 -1.53
C ASN A 208 -5.65 34.99 -1.18
N LEU A 209 -5.79 35.48 0.06
CA LEU A 209 -6.85 36.44 0.40
C LEU A 209 -6.46 37.85 -0.10
N PRO A 210 -7.30 38.53 -0.91
CA PRO A 210 -7.03 39.90 -1.31
C PRO A 210 -7.10 40.83 -0.09
N LEU A 211 -6.10 41.70 0.06
CA LEU A 211 -5.95 42.62 1.21
C LEU A 211 -6.91 43.83 1.14
N ALA A 212 -8.21 43.56 1.00
CA ALA A 212 -9.26 44.55 0.80
C ALA A 212 -10.18 44.64 2.04
N ASN A 213 -9.69 45.30 3.10
CA ASN A 213 -10.47 46.02 4.13
C ASN A 213 -9.55 46.49 5.27
N ASN A 214 -8.98 47.70 5.19
CA ASN A 214 -8.41 48.41 6.36
C ASN A 214 -8.12 49.91 6.11
N ILE A 215 -8.94 50.61 5.31
CA ILE A 215 -8.88 52.08 5.17
C ILE A 215 -10.30 52.68 5.19
N ALA A 216 -10.90 52.77 6.38
CA ALA A 216 -11.97 53.72 6.74
C ALA A 216 -12.39 53.51 8.21
N ASN A 217 -11.95 54.37 9.13
CA ASN A 217 -12.66 54.70 10.40
C ASN A 217 -11.90 55.73 11.26
N THR A 218 -11.68 56.95 10.75
CA THR A 218 -11.20 58.08 11.57
C THR A 218 -11.85 59.41 11.17
N MET A 219 -12.99 59.71 11.81
CA MET A 219 -13.53 61.06 12.07
C MET A 219 -14.09 61.89 10.87
N PRO A 220 -14.91 62.94 11.12
CA PRO A 220 -16.10 63.18 10.28
C PRO A 220 -16.19 64.52 9.53
N SER A 221 -17.19 64.58 8.64
CA SER A 221 -18.01 65.73 8.19
C SER A 221 -17.44 67.16 8.22
N SER A 222 -17.37 67.80 7.03
CA SER A 222 -18.12 69.05 6.73
C SER A 222 -18.11 69.46 5.25
N SER A 223 -19.31 69.83 4.76
CA SER A 223 -19.67 70.86 3.76
C SER A 223 -18.62 71.41 2.76
N SER A 224 -18.94 71.40 1.44
CA SER A 224 -19.53 72.58 0.73
C SER A 224 -19.64 72.47 -0.81
N THR A 225 -20.88 72.52 -1.32
CA THR A 225 -21.42 73.28 -2.50
C THR A 225 -20.79 73.29 -3.91
N SER A 226 -21.69 73.19 -4.93
CA SER A 226 -21.68 73.87 -6.28
C SER A 226 -20.65 73.45 -7.36
N THR A 227 -20.93 73.47 -8.69
CA THR A 227 -22.17 73.71 -9.51
C THR A 227 -21.96 73.26 -10.98
N THR A 228 -23.03 72.80 -11.67
CA THR A 228 -23.27 72.87 -13.15
C THR A 228 -22.28 72.18 -14.13
N SER A 229 -22.62 71.75 -15.37
CA SER A 229 -23.90 71.65 -16.10
C SER A 229 -23.82 70.65 -17.28
N SER A 230 -24.99 70.16 -17.71
CA SER A 230 -25.33 69.40 -18.95
C SER A 230 -24.42 69.50 -20.19
N SER A 231 -24.22 68.38 -20.91
CA SER A 231 -24.91 68.07 -22.21
C SER A 231 -24.26 66.92 -23.03
N CYS A 232 -25.10 66.27 -23.83
CA CYS A 232 -24.81 65.43 -25.02
C CYS A 232 -25.54 66.12 -26.22
N PRO A 233 -25.44 65.71 -27.52
CA PRO A 233 -25.00 64.43 -28.06
C PRO A 233 -23.99 64.53 -29.27
N PRO A 234 -24.21 64.01 -30.51
CA PRO A 234 -23.44 62.87 -31.00
C PRO A 234 -22.72 63.06 -32.37
N ALA A 235 -21.91 62.08 -32.76
CA ALA A 235 -21.41 61.89 -34.13
C ALA A 235 -21.34 60.38 -34.49
N SER A 236 -21.30 60.02 -35.78
CA SER A 236 -21.47 58.64 -36.25
C SER A 236 -20.63 58.26 -37.47
N ASN A 237 -20.42 56.94 -37.64
CA ASN A 237 -19.86 56.24 -38.81
C ASN A 237 -18.34 56.49 -39.06
N PHE A 238 -17.57 55.65 -39.77
CA PHE A 238 -17.90 54.54 -40.69
C PHE A 238 -17.00 53.29 -40.48
N ASN A 239 -17.50 52.13 -40.96
CA ASN A 239 -16.85 50.95 -41.62
C ASN A 239 -15.35 50.63 -41.35
N THR A 240 -14.89 49.38 -41.19
CA THR A 240 -15.51 48.04 -41.46
C THR A 240 -14.95 47.01 -40.43
N THR A 241 -14.85 45.68 -40.56
CA THR A 241 -14.97 44.62 -41.61
C THR A 241 -15.46 43.31 -40.92
N PRO A 242 -15.93 42.26 -41.64
CA PRO A 242 -16.79 41.23 -41.02
C PRO A 242 -16.05 40.05 -40.36
N ARG A 243 -16.65 39.50 -39.29
CA ARG A 243 -16.46 38.11 -38.84
C ARG A 243 -17.84 37.53 -38.42
N PRO A 244 -18.19 36.28 -38.77
CA PRO A 244 -19.59 35.88 -38.85
C PRO A 244 -20.20 35.37 -37.52
N PHE A 245 -21.53 35.42 -37.47
CA PHE A 245 -22.43 34.83 -36.48
C PHE A 245 -22.14 35.14 -35.00
N ALA A 246 -22.68 36.27 -34.55
CA ALA A 246 -23.08 36.41 -33.15
C ALA A 246 -24.11 35.33 -32.79
N THR A 247 -23.71 34.36 -31.97
CA THR A 247 -24.67 33.66 -31.10
C THR A 247 -24.76 34.46 -29.80
N THR A 248 -25.98 34.60 -29.27
CA THR A 248 -26.21 35.34 -28.03
C THR A 248 -25.43 34.71 -26.86
N PRO A 249 -25.02 35.49 -25.85
CA PRO A 249 -24.40 34.93 -24.66
C PRO A 249 -25.40 33.97 -24.01
N ARG A 250 -25.13 32.66 -24.12
CA ARG A 250 -25.95 31.61 -23.50
C ARG A 250 -25.87 31.77 -21.99
N HIS A 251 -26.84 32.47 -21.41
CA HIS A 251 -26.96 32.71 -19.98
C HIS A 251 -27.00 31.37 -19.23
N ILE A 252 -25.84 30.95 -18.70
CA ILE A 252 -25.72 29.75 -17.89
C ILE A 252 -26.53 29.98 -16.61
N PRO A 253 -27.60 29.21 -16.34
CA PRO A 253 -28.35 29.38 -15.10
C PRO A 253 -27.44 29.11 -13.90
N LYS A 254 -27.46 30.01 -12.92
CA LYS A 254 -26.79 29.82 -11.62
C LYS A 254 -27.27 28.50 -11.00
N LEU A 255 -26.38 27.81 -10.31
CA LEU A 255 -26.76 26.58 -9.63
C LEU A 255 -27.56 26.91 -8.35
N THR A 256 -28.76 26.36 -8.24
CA THR A 256 -29.51 26.33 -6.97
C THR A 256 -28.80 25.43 -5.98
N ASP A 257 -29.02 25.63 -4.68
CA ASP A 257 -28.32 24.89 -3.64
C ASP A 257 -28.70 23.40 -3.61
N ASP A 258 -29.92 23.02 -3.99
CA ASP A 258 -30.30 21.61 -4.21
C ASP A 258 -29.42 20.98 -5.30
N LYS A 259 -29.14 21.73 -6.37
CA LYS A 259 -28.25 21.29 -7.44
C LYS A 259 -26.79 21.29 -7.00
N LYS A 260 -26.35 22.09 -6.01
CA LYS A 260 -25.01 22.01 -5.41
C LYS A 260 -24.86 20.86 -4.39
N SER A 261 -25.92 20.56 -3.66
CA SER A 261 -26.01 19.42 -2.74
C SER A 261 -25.99 18.10 -3.54
N LEU A 262 -26.83 18.02 -4.57
CA LEU A 262 -26.76 16.96 -5.58
C LEU A 262 -25.36 16.94 -6.24
N LEU A 263 -24.81 18.09 -6.64
CA LEU A 263 -23.37 18.42 -6.84
C LEU A 263 -22.44 17.49 -6.03
N ALA A 264 -22.44 17.65 -4.70
CA ALA A 264 -21.52 16.92 -3.81
C ALA A 264 -21.80 15.41 -3.73
N SER A 265 -23.07 14.99 -3.62
CA SER A 265 -23.41 13.60 -3.24
C SER A 265 -23.09 12.52 -4.29
N HIS A 266 -22.89 12.91 -5.55
CA HIS A 266 -22.52 11.99 -6.65
C HIS A 266 -21.31 12.53 -7.43
N GLY A 267 -20.25 12.89 -6.69
CA GLY A 267 -18.86 13.19 -7.10
C GLY A 267 -18.63 13.81 -8.49
N ARG A 268 -18.41 15.13 -8.57
CA ARG A 268 -18.18 15.82 -9.87
C ARG A 268 -17.69 17.27 -9.83
N CYS A 269 -17.21 17.70 -11.00
CA CYS A 269 -16.93 19.08 -11.38
C CYS A 269 -18.19 19.96 -11.52
N TYR A 270 -18.21 21.09 -10.81
CA TYR A 270 -19.26 22.12 -10.85
C TYR A 270 -19.34 22.90 -12.17
N LYS A 271 -18.27 22.91 -12.97
CA LYS A 271 -18.15 23.67 -14.23
C LYS A 271 -18.85 22.98 -15.41
N CYS A 272 -18.62 21.68 -15.59
CA CYS A 272 -19.22 20.87 -16.66
C CYS A 272 -20.59 20.28 -16.29
N ARG A 273 -20.91 20.14 -15.00
CA ARG A 273 -22.19 19.65 -14.44
C ARG A 273 -22.51 18.17 -14.71
N LEU A 274 -21.53 17.38 -15.16
CA LEU A 274 -21.66 15.95 -15.48
C LEU A 274 -21.40 15.03 -14.28
N PHE A 275 -22.21 13.99 -14.10
CA PHE A 275 -22.10 12.99 -13.03
C PHE A 275 -20.86 12.09 -13.14
N TYR A 276 -20.26 11.73 -12.00
CA TYR A 276 -19.15 10.75 -11.88
C TYR A 276 -17.97 11.01 -12.84
N VAL A 277 -17.48 12.25 -12.88
CA VAL A 277 -16.31 12.65 -13.69
C VAL A 277 -15.02 12.69 -12.85
N SER A 278 -13.92 12.23 -13.43
CA SER A 278 -12.59 12.12 -12.81
C SER A 278 -11.81 13.43 -12.67
N HIS A 279 -12.48 14.59 -12.74
CA HIS A 279 -11.85 15.92 -12.66
C HIS A 279 -12.68 16.88 -11.83
N TYR A 280 -12.03 17.91 -11.28
CA TYR A 280 -12.63 18.96 -10.47
C TYR A 280 -12.77 20.26 -11.30
N ALA A 281 -13.27 21.35 -10.71
CA ALA A 281 -13.63 22.57 -11.45
C ALA A 281 -12.42 23.37 -11.98
N ASP A 282 -11.28 23.24 -11.31
CA ASP A 282 -9.96 23.76 -11.64
C ASP A 282 -9.35 23.10 -12.89
N SER A 283 -9.37 21.77 -12.91
CA SER A 283 -8.86 20.83 -13.90
C SER A 283 -9.81 20.63 -15.09
N CYS A 284 -10.95 21.31 -15.09
CA CYS A 284 -11.98 21.19 -16.11
C CYS A 284 -11.70 22.09 -17.34
N THR A 285 -11.32 21.46 -18.44
CA THR A 285 -11.10 22.11 -19.76
C THR A 285 -12.39 22.64 -20.41
N ILE A 286 -13.56 22.17 -19.98
CA ILE A 286 -14.86 22.60 -20.51
C ILE A 286 -15.15 24.03 -20.05
N LEU A 287 -15.13 24.98 -21.00
CA LEU A 287 -15.38 26.40 -20.72
C LEU A 287 -16.83 26.69 -20.33
N HIS A 288 -17.80 26.03 -20.97
CA HIS A 288 -19.24 26.21 -20.76
C HIS A 288 -19.93 24.85 -20.71
N PRO A 289 -20.86 24.57 -19.77
CA PRO A 289 -21.60 23.32 -19.73
C PRO A 289 -22.55 23.19 -20.93
N ILE A 290 -22.66 21.98 -21.47
CA ILE A 290 -23.59 21.67 -22.56
C ILE A 290 -25.03 21.86 -22.05
N SER A 291 -25.94 22.33 -22.92
CA SER A 291 -27.34 22.60 -22.55
C SER A 291 -28.03 21.39 -21.93
N GLU A 292 -27.72 20.20 -22.44
CA GLU A 292 -28.18 18.91 -21.90
C GLU A 292 -27.66 18.64 -20.49
N ALA A 293 -26.38 18.95 -20.19
CA ALA A 293 -25.83 18.81 -18.83
C ALA A 293 -26.45 19.81 -17.82
N VAL A 294 -27.00 20.94 -18.30
CA VAL A 294 -27.77 21.88 -17.49
C VAL A 294 -29.20 21.37 -17.24
N ALA A 295 -29.83 20.77 -18.25
CA ALA A 295 -31.18 20.20 -18.16
C ALA A 295 -31.22 18.91 -17.34
N ASN A 296 -30.26 18.00 -17.58
CA ASN A 296 -30.18 16.67 -16.96
C ASN A 296 -29.78 16.67 -15.48
N LEU A 297 -29.67 17.85 -14.85
CA LEU A 297 -29.24 18.07 -13.48
C LEU A 297 -30.41 17.84 -12.49
N MET A 298 -30.91 16.60 -12.46
CA MET A 298 -32.09 16.15 -11.68
C MET A 298 -31.82 14.83 -10.94
N PRO A 299 -32.54 14.53 -9.83
CA PRO A 299 -32.33 13.30 -9.04
C PRO A 299 -32.54 11.99 -9.82
N ALA A 300 -33.51 11.93 -10.73
CA ALA A 300 -33.74 10.73 -11.56
C ALA A 300 -32.52 10.39 -12.43
N ASN A 301 -31.89 11.41 -13.02
CA ASN A 301 -30.68 11.24 -13.82
C ASN A 301 -29.44 10.97 -12.96
N ALA A 302 -29.42 11.46 -11.71
CA ALA A 302 -28.41 11.05 -10.73
C ALA A 302 -28.49 9.54 -10.48
N ALA A 303 -29.69 9.00 -10.22
CA ALA A 303 -29.88 7.56 -10.00
C ALA A 303 -29.49 6.71 -11.23
N ILE A 304 -29.82 7.17 -12.45
CA ILE A 304 -29.38 6.52 -13.70
C ILE A 304 -27.85 6.55 -13.82
N ALA A 305 -27.21 7.67 -13.47
CA ALA A 305 -25.75 7.79 -13.50
C ALA A 305 -25.07 6.92 -12.44
N THR A 306 -25.63 6.81 -11.22
CA THR A 306 -25.18 5.88 -10.18
C THR A 306 -25.24 4.44 -10.69
N ALA A 307 -26.39 3.98 -11.18
CA ALA A 307 -26.55 2.62 -11.70
C ALA A 307 -25.71 2.31 -12.96
N ALA A 308 -25.19 3.33 -13.65
CA ALA A 308 -24.21 3.19 -14.72
C ALA A 308 -22.75 3.23 -14.23
N PHE A 309 -22.48 3.87 -13.10
CA PHE A 309 -21.18 3.89 -12.43
C PHE A 309 -20.93 2.59 -11.66
N ASP A 310 -21.92 2.10 -10.92
CA ASP A 310 -21.85 0.86 -10.13
C ASP A 310 -21.60 -0.38 -11.02
N LYS A 311 -22.04 -0.32 -12.28
CA LYS A 311 -21.76 -1.34 -13.32
C LYS A 311 -20.36 -1.25 -13.93
N ARG A 312 -19.62 -0.17 -13.65
CA ARG A 312 -18.24 0.07 -14.12
C ARG A 312 -17.22 -0.15 -13.02
N THR A 313 -17.59 0.02 -11.75
CA THR A 313 -16.81 -0.45 -10.62
C THR A 313 -16.83 -1.98 -10.59
N PRO A 314 -15.68 -2.69 -10.67
CA PRO A 314 -15.66 -4.11 -10.40
C PRO A 314 -16.06 -4.35 -8.93
N THR A 315 -16.91 -5.35 -8.68
CA THR A 315 -17.41 -5.67 -7.34
C THR A 315 -16.24 -5.84 -6.38
N ILE A 316 -16.18 -5.01 -5.33
CA ILE A 316 -15.13 -5.07 -4.32
C ILE A 316 -15.35 -6.32 -3.46
N ILE A 317 -14.70 -7.41 -3.86
CA ILE A 317 -14.40 -8.53 -2.96
C ILE A 317 -13.48 -7.97 -1.86
N ALA A 318 -13.74 -8.31 -0.61
CA ALA A 318 -12.97 -7.80 0.53
C ALA A 318 -11.51 -8.29 0.46
N VAL A 319 -10.61 -7.42 -0.03
CA VAL A 319 -9.16 -7.66 -0.04
C VAL A 319 -8.62 -7.46 1.38
N VAL A 320 -8.13 -8.54 1.98
CA VAL A 320 -7.30 -8.47 3.19
C VAL A 320 -6.01 -7.72 2.83
N PHE A 321 -5.64 -6.72 3.63
CA PHE A 321 -4.44 -5.90 3.39
C PHE A 321 -3.15 -6.74 3.47
N GLY A 322 -2.65 -7.16 2.31
CA GLY A 322 -1.27 -7.59 2.13
C GLY A 322 -0.45 -6.44 1.53
N HIS A 323 0.43 -5.83 2.32
CA HIS A 323 1.38 -4.85 1.79
C HIS A 323 2.44 -5.55 0.92
N GLU A 324 2.79 -4.93 -0.21
CA GLU A 324 3.87 -5.41 -1.08
C GLU A 324 5.24 -5.16 -0.41
N PRO A 325 6.15 -6.16 -0.37
CA PRO A 325 7.55 -5.87 -0.14
C PRO A 325 8.15 -5.17 -1.38
N ALA A 326 8.96 -4.14 -1.15
CA ALA A 326 9.59 -3.39 -2.25
C ALA A 326 10.58 -4.29 -3.02
N SER A 327 10.33 -4.50 -4.31
CA SER A 327 11.22 -5.25 -5.19
C SER A 327 12.37 -4.38 -5.72
N PHE A 328 13.52 -4.40 -5.04
CA PHE A 328 14.75 -3.84 -5.59
C PHE A 328 15.35 -4.80 -6.62
N THR A 329 15.11 -4.52 -7.91
CA THR A 329 15.87 -5.12 -9.02
C THR A 329 17.10 -4.27 -9.30
N ASN A 330 18.21 -4.54 -8.61
CA ASN A 330 19.53 -4.18 -9.14
C ASN A 330 19.97 -5.28 -10.11
N GLU A 331 19.75 -5.04 -11.39
CA GLU A 331 20.62 -5.60 -12.43
C GLU A 331 21.95 -4.82 -12.40
N ASP A 332 22.97 -5.33 -13.10
CA ASP A 332 24.33 -4.76 -13.16
C ASP A 332 25.10 -4.63 -11.83
N TYR A 333 25.63 -5.76 -11.35
CA TYR A 333 26.92 -5.77 -10.64
C TYR A 333 27.88 -6.75 -11.32
N PHE A 334 28.77 -6.21 -12.14
CA PHE A 334 29.83 -6.95 -12.83
C PHE A 334 31.00 -7.15 -11.85
N PHE A 335 31.42 -8.39 -11.63
CA PHE A 335 32.50 -8.71 -10.68
C PHE A 335 33.83 -8.83 -11.43
N GLU A 336 34.64 -7.78 -11.43
CA GLU A 336 36.03 -7.89 -11.90
C GLU A 336 36.90 -8.56 -10.83
N GLU A 337 37.48 -9.70 -11.21
CA GLU A 337 38.29 -10.56 -10.36
C GLU A 337 39.73 -10.04 -10.30
N LEU A 338 39.99 -9.10 -9.39
CA LEU A 338 41.35 -8.58 -9.15
C LEU A 338 42.17 -9.55 -8.28
N SER A 339 42.86 -10.47 -8.94
CA SER A 339 43.91 -11.31 -8.35
C SER A 339 44.99 -10.43 -7.68
N SER A 340 45.14 -10.56 -6.36
CA SER A 340 46.21 -9.94 -5.60
C SER A 340 47.20 -11.01 -5.14
N ASP A 341 48.19 -11.30 -5.98
CA ASP A 341 49.37 -12.07 -5.57
C ASP A 341 50.11 -11.27 -4.48
N GLN A 342 50.37 -11.91 -3.33
CA GLN A 342 51.25 -11.34 -2.31
C GLN A 342 52.60 -12.05 -2.34
N GLU A 343 53.66 -11.26 -2.50
CA GLU A 343 55.04 -11.75 -2.58
C GLU A 343 55.50 -12.31 -1.23
N GLU A 344 55.79 -13.62 -1.17
CA GLU A 344 56.44 -14.24 -0.02
C GLU A 344 57.96 -14.05 -0.12
N THR A 345 58.50 -13.00 0.54
CA THR A 345 59.94 -12.78 0.67
C THR A 345 60.34 -12.57 2.13
N SER A 346 61.01 -13.56 2.73
CA SER A 346 61.41 -13.53 4.15
C SER A 346 62.72 -14.30 4.41
N ASP A 347 63.77 -14.00 3.65
CA ASP A 347 65.13 -14.49 3.95
C ASP A 347 65.83 -13.59 4.98
N ARG A 348 66.01 -14.09 6.21
CA ARG A 348 67.26 -13.98 6.99
C ARG A 348 67.20 -14.64 8.37
N GLU A 349 67.94 -15.73 8.55
CA GLU A 349 68.69 -15.97 9.79
C GLU A 349 69.95 -16.83 9.58
N SER A 350 70.95 -16.29 8.86
CA SER A 350 72.40 -16.62 8.91
C SER A 350 73.18 -15.66 8.01
#